data_AF-A0A223P2R6-F1
#
_entry.id   AF-A0A223P2R6-F1
#
_cell.length_a   1.000
_cell.length_b   1.000
_cell.length_c   1.000
_cell.angle_alpha   90.00
_cell.angle_beta   90.00
_cell.angle_gamma   90.00
#
_symmetry.space_group_name_H-M   'P 1'
#
loop_
_entity.id
_entity.type
_entity.pdbx_description
1 polymer ?
#
loop_
_entity_poly.entity_id
_entity_poly.type
_entity_poly.pdbx_seq_one_letter_code
_entity_poly.pdbx_strand_id
1 'polypeptide(L)' 'MKERIVRAVAGTLVLASIALAYYVNLNWIWLAVFVGINLLQSSFTKFCPLEKILIALKVK' A
#
# COMPACT_ATOMS: atom_id res chain seq x y z
N MET A 1 -12.57 5.05 10.21
CA MET A 1 -11.18 5.23 10.74
C MET A 1 -10.17 4.30 10.10
N LYS A 2 -10.52 3.04 9.78
CA LYS A 2 -9.64 2.07 9.11
C LYS A 2 -9.07 2.55 7.77
N GLU A 3 -9.88 3.21 6.95
CA GLU A 3 -9.44 3.73 5.64
C GLU A 3 -8.36 4.81 5.70
N ARG A 4 -8.30 5.61 6.80
CA ARG A 4 -7.22 6.60 6.98
C ARG A 4 -5.89 5.92 7.27
N ILE A 5 -5.90 4.87 8.10
CA ILE A 5 -4.70 4.08 8.41
C ILE A 5 -4.24 3.34 7.15
N VAL A 6 -5.17 2.74 6.40
CA VAL A 6 -4.87 2.07 5.13
C VAL A 6 -4.22 3.03 4.13
N ARG A 7 -4.76 4.25 3.97
CA ARG A 7 -4.16 5.27 3.10
C ARG A 7 -2.79 5.74 3.59
N ALA A 8 -2.61 5.91 4.91
CA ALA A 8 -1.32 6.30 5.48
C ALA A 8 -0.25 5.22 5.27
N VAL A 9 -0.58 3.95 5.54
CA VAL A 9 0.32 2.79 5.36
C VAL A 9 0.65 2.57 3.88
N ALA A 10 -0.34 2.70 3.00
CA ALA A 10 -0.10 2.60 1.56
C ALA A 10 0.80 3.73 1.06
N GLY A 11 0.59 4.96 1.53
CA GLY A 11 1.43 6.11 1.20
C GLY A 11 2.88 5.93 1.66
N THR A 12 3.11 5.44 2.89
CA THR A 12 4.47 5.17 3.37
C THR A 12 5.14 4.02 2.61
N LEU A 13 4.41 2.98 2.23
CA LEU A 13 4.93 1.88 1.39
C LEU A 13 5.37 2.37 0.00
N VAL A 14 4.60 3.27 -0.61
CA VAL A 14 4.95 3.87 -1.91
C VAL A 14 6.18 4.76 -1.78
N LEU A 15 6.23 5.64 -0.77
CA LEU A 15 7.38 6.51 -0.52
C LEU A 15 8.65 5.69 -0.21
N ALA A 16 8.53 4.65 0.60
CA ALA A 16 9.64 3.73 0.90
C ALA A 16 10.13 3.00 -0.34
N SER A 17 9.22 2.56 -1.21
CA SER A 17 9.57 1.90 -2.48
C SER A 17 10.30 2.85 -3.43
N ILE A 18 9.90 4.12 -3.50
CA ILE A 18 10.56 5.14 -4.31
C ILE A 18 11.95 5.47 -3.74
N ALA A 19 12.08 5.60 -2.41
CA ALA A 19 13.38 5.79 -1.78
C ALA A 19 14.34 4.64 -2.08
N LEU A 20 13.89 3.39 -1.95
CA LEU A 20 14.69 2.21 -2.31
C LEU A 20 15.00 2.14 -3.81
N ALA A 21 14.09 2.62 -4.67
CA ALA A 21 14.35 2.71 -6.10
C ALA A 21 15.50 3.65 -6.43
N TYR A 22 15.62 4.75 -5.68
CA TYR A 22 16.69 5.72 -5.85
C TYR A 22 18.02 5.24 -5.24
N TYR A 23 17.99 4.65 -4.04
CA TYR A 23 19.20 4.26 -3.31
C TYR A 23 19.76 2.88 -3.66
N VAL A 24 18.92 1.95 -4.14
CA VAL A 24 19.32 0.56 -4.38
C VAL A 24 19.23 0.19 -5.85
N ASN A 25 18.02 0.19 -6.42
CA ASN A 25 17.80 -0.20 -7.81
C ASN A 25 16.41 0.20 -8.31
N LEU A 26 16.32 0.74 -9.54
CA LEU A 26 15.08 1.22 -10.14
C LEU A 26 13.94 0.16 -10.19
N ASN A 27 14.29 -1.12 -10.15
CA ASN A 27 13.34 -2.23 -10.09
C ASN A 27 12.38 -2.17 -8.88
N TRP A 28 12.70 -1.42 -7.83
CA TRP A 28 11.78 -1.21 -6.69
C TRP A 28 10.52 -0.39 -7.04
N ILE A 29 10.52 0.31 -8.17
CA ILE A 29 9.30 0.97 -8.70
C ILE A 29 8.20 -0.05 -9.00
N TRP A 30 8.54 -1.27 -9.41
CA TRP A 30 7.55 -2.32 -9.65
C TRP A 30 6.75 -2.67 -8.38
N LEU A 31 7.37 -2.59 -7.21
CA LEU A 31 6.70 -2.75 -5.93
C LEU A 31 5.73 -1.60 -5.66
N ALA A 32 6.13 -0.36 -5.91
CA ALA A 32 5.25 0.81 -5.80
C ALA A 32 4.04 0.71 -6.75
N VAL A 33 4.27 0.28 -7.99
CA VAL A 33 3.22 0.06 -9.01
C VAL A 33 2.27 -1.04 -8.59
N PHE A 34 2.77 -2.17 -8.07
CA PHE A 34 1.94 -3.26 -7.57
C PHE A 34 1.04 -2.81 -6.41
N VAL A 35 1.60 -2.10 -5.42
CA VAL A 35 0.81 -1.55 -4.30
C VAL A 35 -0.21 -0.54 -4.80
N GLY A 36 0.18 0.34 -5.73
CA GLY A 36 -0.69 1.34 -6.34
C GLY A 36 -1.87 0.74 -7.10
N ILE A 37 -1.64 -0.28 -7.93
CA ILE A 37 -2.70 -1.00 -8.67
C ILE A 37 -3.67 -1.67 -7.69
N ASN A 38 -3.18 -2.32 -6.65
CA ASN A 38 -4.03 -2.94 -5.62
C ASN A 38 -4.88 -1.88 -4.87
N LEU A 39 -4.32 -0.71 -4.58
CA LEU A 39 -5.06 0.39 -3.97
C LEU A 39 -6.12 0.98 -4.91
N LEU A 40 -5.78 1.12 -6.19
CA LEU A 40 -6.66 1.66 -7.21
C LEU A 40 -7.83 0.70 -7.42
N GLN A 41 -7.55 -0.60 -7.59
CA GLN A 41 -8.58 -1.64 -7.64
C GLN A 41 -9.47 -1.63 -6.38
N SER A 42 -8.88 -1.50 -5.19
CA SER A 42 -9.61 -1.41 -3.93
C SER A 42 -10.53 -0.18 -3.86
N SER A 43 -10.16 0.95 -4.46
CA SER A 43 -10.99 2.16 -4.47
C SER A 43 -12.24 1.98 -5.35
N PHE A 44 -12.14 1.18 -6.41
CA PHE A 44 -13.28 0.86 -7.29
C PHE A 44 -14.15 -0.30 -6.78
N THR A 45 -13.55 -1.35 -6.22
CA THR A 45 -14.25 -2.57 -5.80
C THR A 45 -14.61 -2.62 -4.32
N LYS A 46 -14.17 -1.64 -3.51
CA LYS A 46 -14.21 -1.65 -2.03
C LYS A 46 -13.62 -2.91 -1.38
N PHE A 47 -12.89 -3.71 -2.15
CA PHE A 47 -12.26 -4.95 -1.71
C PHE A 47 -10.81 -4.63 -1.36
N CYS A 48 -10.55 -4.12 -0.16
CA CYS A 48 -9.20 -3.80 0.27
C CYS A 48 -8.57 -5.01 1.00
N PRO A 49 -7.63 -5.76 0.39
CA PRO A 49 -6.91 -6.81 1.11
C PRO A 49 -6.12 -6.24 2.30
N LEU A 50 -5.71 -4.98 2.24
CA LEU A 50 -5.05 -4.29 3.36
C LEU A 50 -6.01 -4.07 4.53
N GLU A 51 -7.29 -3.80 4.29
CA GLU A 51 -8.29 -3.71 5.36
C GLU A 51 -8.56 -5.08 5.97
N LYS A 52 -8.59 -6.16 5.17
CA LYS A 52 -8.65 -7.53 5.71
C LYS A 52 -7.43 -7.89 6.54
N ILE A 53 -6.22 -7.49 6.13
CA ILE A 53 -4.99 -7.68 6.89
C ILE A 53 -5.01 -6.88 8.18
N LEU A 54 -5.51 -5.64 8.17
CA LEU A 54 -5.63 -4.80 9.37
C LEU A 54 -6.69 -5.35 10.35
N ILE A 55 -7.79 -5.91 9.83
CA ILE A 55 -8.79 -6.65 10.60
C ILE A 55 -8.19 -7.95 11.17
N ALA A 56 -7.38 -8.68 10.38
CA ALA A 56 -6.69 -9.90 10.81
C ALA A 56 -5.59 -9.64 11.84
N LEU A 57 -4.90 -8.50 11.73
CA LEU A 57 -3.90 -8.03 12.71
C LEU A 57 -4.53 -7.46 13.99
N LYS A 58 -5.87 -7.40 14.07
CA LYS A 58 -6.62 -7.09 15.30
C LYS A 58 -6.14 -5.82 16.02
N VAL A 59 -5.68 -4.82 15.27
CA VAL A 59 -5.42 -3.48 15.78
C VAL A 59 -6.79 -2.84 15.98
N LYS A 60 -7.25 -2.80 17.24
CA LYS A 60 -8.57 -2.31 17.66
C LYS A 60 -8.73 -0.82 17.39
#